data_AF-A0A2D6YNT0-F1
#
_entry.id   AF-A0A2D6YNT0-F1
#
_cell.length_a   1.000
_cell.length_b   1.000
_cell.length_c   1.000
_cell.angle_alpha   90.00
_cell.angle_beta   90.00
_cell.angle_gamma   90.00
#
_symmetry.space_group_name_H-M   'P 1'
#
loop_
_entity.id
_entity.type
_entity.pdbx_description
1 polymer ?
#
loop_
_entity_poly.entity_id
_entity_poly.type
_entity_poly.pdbx_seq_one_letter_code
_entity_poly.pdbx_strand_id
1 'polypeptide(L)'
;MPRGGLVKSGRPVSHQDDMQGSGIMNEAGPIGNPDRDGDFGGLVIDPSGKLREPVVCSTVRTVLVGSHLWPFIGAVTGTLPLLWIGVVIFWGILKDRSRLVDDQGRELMNVMLTFVLLVVIPIIGWIALLVWIPVTLVSAVRGAIATGRHGEYFRYPMTFRFIGN
;
A
#
# COMPACT_ATOMS: atom_id res chain seq x y z
N MET A 1 -58.23 40.16 28.94
CA MET A 1 -58.79 38.81 29.24
C MET A 1 -60.24 38.99 29.67
N PRO A 2 -61.23 38.08 29.43
CA PRO A 2 -61.10 36.63 29.14
C PRO A 2 -62.12 35.95 28.15
N ARG A 3 -61.80 34.68 27.80
CA ARG A 3 -62.63 33.45 27.66
C ARG A 3 -63.55 33.14 26.45
N GLY A 4 -63.42 31.85 26.03
CA GLY A 4 -64.39 31.01 25.30
C GLY A 4 -63.88 30.64 23.90
N GLY A 5 -63.53 29.41 23.50
CA GLY A 5 -63.99 28.07 23.89
C GLY A 5 -64.93 27.53 22.79
N LEU A 6 -64.51 26.52 22.01
CA LEU A 6 -65.38 25.43 21.50
C LEU A 6 -64.63 24.47 20.55
N VAL A 7 -64.71 23.19 20.91
CA VAL A 7 -64.31 21.99 20.17
C VAL A 7 -65.34 21.68 19.07
N LYS A 8 -64.89 21.22 17.89
CA LYS A 8 -65.73 20.33 17.06
C LYS A 8 -64.90 19.25 16.35
N SER A 9 -65.41 18.04 16.49
CA SER A 9 -64.94 16.73 16.02
C SER A 9 -65.21 16.50 14.53
N GLY A 10 -64.33 15.75 13.87
CA GLY A 10 -64.54 15.12 12.56
C GLY A 10 -63.34 14.26 12.12
N ARG A 11 -63.48 12.93 12.14
CA ARG A 11 -62.65 11.94 11.41
C ARG A 11 -63.46 11.44 10.19
N PRO A 12 -62.93 10.59 9.28
CA PRO A 12 -61.55 10.32 8.85
C PRO A 12 -61.39 10.42 7.31
N VAL A 13 -60.18 10.59 6.77
CA VAL A 13 -59.88 10.19 5.37
C VAL A 13 -58.48 9.60 5.31
N SER A 14 -58.43 8.30 5.00
CA SER A 14 -57.26 7.60 4.51
C SER A 14 -57.06 7.96 3.04
N HIS A 15 -55.90 8.50 2.68
CA HIS A 15 -55.31 8.24 1.37
C HIS A 15 -53.79 8.37 1.49
N GLN A 16 -53.17 7.24 1.20
CA GLN A 16 -51.77 7.03 0.89
C GLN A 16 -51.42 7.81 -0.40
N ASP A 17 -50.12 7.96 -0.68
CA ASP A 17 -49.51 8.66 -1.83
C ASP A 17 -49.19 10.13 -1.44
N ASP A 18 -47.95 10.62 -1.31
CA ASP A 18 -46.82 10.50 -2.23
C ASP A 18 -45.47 10.68 -1.51
N MET A 19 -44.64 9.64 -1.59
CA MET A 19 -43.21 9.68 -1.28
C MET A 19 -42.44 10.31 -2.45
N GLN A 20 -42.41 11.65 -2.54
CA GLN A 20 -41.49 12.37 -3.43
C GLN A 20 -40.46 13.17 -2.63
N GLY A 21 -39.60 12.43 -1.93
CA GLY A 21 -38.31 12.95 -1.49
C GLY A 21 -37.34 12.91 -2.68
N SER A 22 -37.13 14.07 -3.29
CA SER A 22 -36.10 14.37 -4.29
C SER A 22 -34.70 13.95 -3.82
N GLY A 23 -34.36 12.69 -4.07
CA GLY A 23 -33.02 12.14 -3.94
C GLY A 23 -32.28 12.29 -5.26
N ILE A 24 -31.35 13.23 -5.29
CA ILE A 24 -30.39 13.46 -6.36
C ILE A 24 -29.63 12.13 -6.56
N MET A 25 -29.87 11.46 -7.68
CA MET A 25 -29.22 10.22 -8.07
C MET A 25 -27.74 10.51 -8.36
N ASN A 26 -26.90 10.42 -7.34
CA ASN A 26 -25.49 10.11 -7.54
C ASN A 26 -25.38 8.59 -7.66
N GLU A 27 -25.09 8.10 -8.86
CA GLU A 27 -24.53 6.77 -9.08
C GLU A 27 -23.15 6.70 -8.40
N ALA A 28 -23.15 6.44 -7.09
CA ALA A 28 -22.03 5.79 -6.46
C ALA A 28 -22.15 4.30 -6.79
N GLY A 29 -21.19 3.77 -7.55
CA GLY A 29 -21.04 2.34 -7.81
C GLY A 29 -21.08 1.53 -6.50
N PRO A 30 -21.33 0.21 -6.58
CA PRO A 30 -21.78 -0.58 -5.44
C PRO A 30 -20.80 -0.45 -4.27
N ILE A 31 -21.22 0.28 -3.25
CA ILE A 31 -20.64 0.23 -1.90
C ILE A 31 -20.83 -1.21 -1.44
N GLY A 32 -19.71 -1.94 -1.46
CA GLY A 32 -19.64 -3.32 -1.00
C GLY A 32 -20.27 -3.44 0.38
N ASN A 33 -21.12 -4.45 0.50
CA ASN A 33 -21.81 -4.84 1.72
C ASN A 33 -20.82 -5.00 2.89
N PRO A 34 -20.97 -4.25 4.01
CA PRO A 34 -20.08 -4.37 5.16
C PRO A 34 -20.35 -5.62 6.03
N ASP A 35 -21.30 -6.48 5.63
CA ASP A 35 -21.85 -7.50 6.53
C ASP A 35 -21.38 -8.92 6.19
N ARG A 36 -20.09 -9.08 5.90
CA ARG A 36 -19.46 -10.39 5.74
C ARG A 36 -18.28 -10.59 6.69
N ASP A 37 -18.60 -11.21 7.83
CA ASP A 37 -17.76 -12.17 8.54
C ASP A 37 -16.24 -11.89 8.63
N GLY A 38 -15.83 -11.14 9.67
CA GLY A 38 -14.67 -11.53 10.49
C GLY A 38 -13.25 -11.23 10.02
N ASP A 39 -12.98 -10.39 9.02
CA ASP A 39 -11.60 -10.15 8.56
C ASP A 39 -11.05 -8.75 8.89
N PHE A 40 -10.41 -8.63 10.05
CA PHE A 40 -9.47 -7.53 10.34
C PHE A 40 -8.11 -7.86 9.68
N GLY A 41 -7.96 -7.68 8.36
CA GLY A 41 -6.66 -7.88 7.69
C GLY A 41 -6.67 -8.40 6.25
N GLY A 42 -7.78 -8.24 5.52
CA GLY A 42 -7.92 -8.82 4.19
C GLY A 42 -6.97 -8.26 3.14
N LEU A 43 -6.08 -9.11 2.64
CA LEU A 43 -5.38 -8.88 1.37
C LEU A 43 -6.42 -8.71 0.26
N VAL A 44 -6.36 -7.60 -0.47
CA VAL A 44 -7.24 -7.29 -1.60
C VAL A 44 -6.45 -7.38 -2.89
N ILE A 45 -7.05 -7.98 -3.92
CA ILE A 45 -6.55 -7.90 -5.30
C ILE A 45 -7.26 -6.73 -5.97
N ASP A 46 -6.52 -5.69 -6.32
CA ASP A 46 -7.02 -4.55 -7.10
C ASP A 46 -7.38 -5.00 -8.53
N PRO A 47 -8.36 -4.40 -9.22
CA PRO A 47 -8.66 -4.62 -10.64
C PRO A 47 -7.45 -4.78 -11.59
N SER A 48 -6.31 -4.18 -11.23
CA SER A 48 -5.03 -4.35 -11.96
C SER A 48 -4.31 -5.70 -11.71
N GLY A 49 -4.87 -6.60 -10.90
CA GLY A 49 -4.30 -7.89 -10.51
C GLY A 49 -3.25 -7.81 -9.38
N LYS A 50 -3.10 -6.65 -8.72
CA LYS A 50 -2.08 -6.45 -7.69
C LYS A 50 -2.57 -6.78 -6.28
N LEU A 51 -1.75 -7.49 -5.51
CA LEU A 51 -1.98 -7.76 -4.09
C LEU A 51 -1.69 -6.52 -3.24
N ARG A 52 -2.64 -6.16 -2.39
CA ARG A 52 -2.60 -4.97 -1.54
C ARG A 52 -3.12 -5.25 -0.15
N GLU A 53 -2.55 -4.57 0.82
CA GLU A 53 -3.12 -4.44 2.15
C GLU A 53 -3.75 -3.04 2.26
N PRO A 54 -5.09 -2.92 2.28
CA PRO A 54 -5.75 -1.61 2.19
C PRO A 54 -5.52 -0.75 3.46
N VAL A 55 -5.40 -1.40 4.61
CA VAL A 55 -5.24 -0.75 5.91
C VAL A 55 -3.85 -1.05 6.46
N VAL A 56 -2.90 -0.16 6.16
CA VAL A 56 -1.53 -0.24 6.69
C VAL A 56 -1.30 0.85 7.73
N CYS A 57 -0.80 0.45 8.91
CA CYS A 57 -0.41 1.36 9.99
C CYS A 57 0.65 2.39 9.53
N SER A 58 0.60 3.60 10.08
CA SER A 58 1.54 4.69 9.73
C SER A 58 3.00 4.30 9.95
N THR A 59 3.32 3.60 11.05
CA THR A 59 4.69 3.13 11.32
C THR A 59 5.17 2.14 10.25
N VAL A 60 4.31 1.21 9.83
CA VAL A 60 4.62 0.25 8.76
C VAL A 60 4.88 1.00 7.45
N ARG A 61 4.05 1.98 7.09
CA ARG A 61 4.24 2.81 5.89
C ARG A 61 5.58 3.56 5.92
N THR A 62 5.94 4.16 7.05
CA THR A 62 7.23 4.86 7.20
C THR A 62 8.42 3.92 7.02
N VAL A 63 8.36 2.73 7.62
CA VAL A 63 9.40 1.71 7.47
C VAL A 63 9.52 1.25 6.02
N LEU A 64 8.41 0.98 5.34
CA LEU A 64 8.39 0.57 3.94
C LEU A 64 8.97 1.67 3.04
N VAL A 65 8.46 2.90 3.13
CA VAL A 65 8.96 4.04 2.34
C VAL A 65 10.46 4.26 2.61
N GLY A 66 10.86 4.27 3.88
CA GLY A 66 12.26 4.42 4.28
C GLY A 66 13.16 3.35 3.67
N SER A 67 12.72 2.08 3.71
CA SER A 67 13.48 0.96 3.16
C SER A 67 13.68 1.05 1.65
N HIS A 68 12.67 1.46 0.90
CA HIS A 68 12.76 1.62 -0.55
C HIS A 68 13.61 2.82 -0.97
N LEU A 69 13.62 3.92 -0.19
CA LEU A 69 14.39 5.12 -0.50
C LEU A 69 15.84 5.04 0.00
N TRP A 70 16.15 4.11 0.90
CA TRP A 70 17.48 3.93 1.44
C TRP A 70 18.61 3.77 0.40
N PRO A 71 18.44 3.06 -0.73
CA PRO A 71 19.46 2.93 -1.77
C PRO A 71 19.97 4.28 -2.31
N PHE A 72 19.18 5.34 -2.25
CA PHE A 72 19.62 6.68 -2.67
C PHE A 72 20.72 7.24 -1.78
N ILE A 73 20.70 6.96 -0.47
CA ILE A 73 21.74 7.39 0.46
C ILE A 73 23.07 6.76 0.08
N GLY A 74 23.08 5.46 -0.20
CA GLY A 74 24.30 4.79 -0.62
C GLY A 74 24.78 5.22 -2.02
N ALA A 75 23.85 5.54 -2.93
CA ALA A 75 24.20 6.12 -4.24
C ALA A 75 24.87 7.49 -4.11
N VAL A 76 24.35 8.37 -3.23
CA VAL A 76 24.91 9.72 -3.01
C VAL A 76 26.23 9.68 -2.26
N THR A 77 26.34 8.82 -1.24
CA THR A 77 27.55 8.74 -0.39
C THR A 77 28.67 7.91 -1.03
N GLY A 78 28.35 7.09 -2.04
CA GLY A 78 29.30 6.16 -2.67
C GLY A 78 29.77 5.03 -1.74
N THR A 79 29.16 4.88 -0.56
CA THR A 79 29.60 3.90 0.44
C THR A 79 28.78 2.62 0.34
N LEU A 80 29.44 1.53 -0.08
CA LEU A 80 28.82 0.22 -0.18
C LEU A 80 28.21 -0.28 1.15
N PRO A 81 28.85 -0.11 2.32
CA PRO A 81 28.27 -0.59 3.59
C PRO A 81 26.98 0.12 3.96
N LEU A 82 26.86 1.44 3.67
CA LEU A 82 25.66 2.17 4.02
C LEU A 82 24.46 1.71 3.21
N LEU A 83 24.61 1.23 1.97
CA LEU A 83 23.50 0.67 1.17
C LEU A 83 22.74 -0.45 1.90
N TRP A 84 23.44 -1.27 2.68
CA TRP A 84 22.89 -2.47 3.30
C TRP A 84 22.26 -2.21 4.66
N ILE A 85 22.90 -1.37 5.47
CA ILE A 85 22.56 -1.21 6.88
C ILE A 85 21.11 -0.75 7.07
N GLY A 86 20.66 0.27 6.35
CA GLY A 86 19.29 0.75 6.54
C GLY A 86 18.23 -0.25 6.09
N VAL A 87 18.43 -0.96 4.98
CA VAL A 87 17.49 -2.01 4.54
C VAL A 87 17.36 -3.10 5.60
N VAL A 88 18.49 -3.56 6.16
CA VAL A 88 18.50 -4.58 7.23
C VAL A 88 17.79 -4.06 8.48
N ILE A 89 18.05 -2.82 8.89
CA ILE A 89 17.41 -2.19 10.04
C ILE A 89 15.90 -2.09 9.83
N PHE A 90 15.46 -1.50 8.71
CA PHE A 90 14.02 -1.33 8.42
C PHE A 90 13.28 -2.66 8.38
N TRP A 91 13.87 -3.69 7.73
CA TRP A 91 13.31 -5.03 7.73
C TRP A 91 13.23 -5.60 9.17
N GLY A 92 14.31 -5.51 9.94
CA GLY A 92 14.40 -6.05 11.30
C GLY A 92 13.40 -5.45 12.31
N ILE A 93 12.98 -4.19 12.16
CA ILE A 93 12.08 -3.54 13.13
C ILE A 93 10.67 -4.17 13.12
N LEU A 94 10.14 -4.51 11.94
CA LEU A 94 8.73 -4.89 11.77
C LEU A 94 8.49 -6.20 11.01
N LYS A 95 9.53 -6.92 10.57
CA LYS A 95 9.35 -8.18 9.82
C LYS A 95 8.44 -9.19 10.52
N ASP A 96 8.52 -9.30 11.85
CA ASP A 96 7.74 -10.29 12.61
C ASP A 96 6.30 -9.83 12.89
N ARG A 97 5.97 -8.57 12.54
CA ARG A 97 4.67 -7.94 12.82
C ARG A 97 3.86 -7.59 11.58
N SER A 98 4.49 -7.53 10.41
CA SER A 98 3.81 -7.19 9.15
C SER A 98 4.33 -8.07 8.02
N ARG A 99 3.41 -8.82 7.39
CA ARG A 99 3.70 -9.66 6.23
C ARG A 99 4.18 -8.84 5.03
N LEU A 100 3.62 -7.64 4.86
CA LEU A 100 4.06 -6.69 3.84
C LEU A 100 5.51 -6.25 4.08
N VAL A 101 5.91 -5.94 5.32
CA VAL A 101 7.30 -5.59 5.65
C VAL A 101 8.23 -6.78 5.45
N ASP A 102 7.84 -7.98 5.85
CA ASP A 102 8.68 -9.16 5.63
C ASP A 102 8.92 -9.42 4.14
N ASP A 103 7.86 -9.38 3.34
CA ASP A 103 7.95 -9.58 1.89
C ASP A 103 8.83 -8.54 1.20
N GLN A 104 8.57 -7.25 1.49
CA GLN A 104 9.33 -6.16 0.88
C GLN A 104 10.78 -6.12 1.38
N GLY A 105 11.01 -6.47 2.64
CA GLY A 105 12.35 -6.63 3.19
C GLY A 105 13.15 -7.74 2.51
N ARG A 106 12.51 -8.90 2.23
CA ARG A 106 13.13 -9.99 1.45
C ARG A 106 13.42 -9.59 0.01
N GLU A 107 12.48 -8.90 -0.66
CA GLU A 107 12.70 -8.39 -2.01
C GLU A 107 13.86 -7.39 -2.05
N LEU A 108 13.93 -6.44 -1.10
CA LEU A 108 15.04 -5.49 -1.01
C LEU A 108 16.36 -6.19 -0.69
N MET A 109 16.34 -7.25 0.13
CA MET A 109 17.53 -8.06 0.38
C MET A 109 18.02 -8.78 -0.90
N ASN A 110 17.08 -9.27 -1.72
CA ASN A 110 17.37 -9.85 -3.03
C ASN A 110 17.96 -8.81 -4.00
N VAL A 111 17.49 -7.56 -3.96
CA VAL A 111 18.07 -6.43 -4.73
C VAL A 111 19.53 -6.20 -4.29
N MET A 112 19.80 -6.17 -2.99
CA MET A 112 21.15 -5.99 -2.45
C MET A 112 22.09 -7.15 -2.83
N LEU A 113 21.63 -8.39 -2.72
CA LEU A 113 22.39 -9.57 -3.15
C LEU A 113 22.65 -9.57 -4.66
N THR A 114 21.66 -9.18 -5.47
CA THR A 114 21.83 -8.99 -6.91
C THR A 114 22.93 -7.97 -7.21
N PHE A 115 22.92 -6.84 -6.50
CA PHE A 115 23.96 -5.82 -6.64
C PHE A 115 25.35 -6.39 -6.32
N VAL A 116 25.52 -7.12 -5.22
CA VAL A 116 26.81 -7.76 -4.87
C VAL A 116 27.27 -8.71 -5.97
N LEU A 117 26.37 -9.53 -6.50
CA LEU A 117 26.71 -10.44 -7.61
C LEU A 117 27.21 -9.69 -8.84
N LEU A 118 26.56 -8.58 -9.21
CA LEU A 118 26.97 -7.77 -10.35
C LEU A 118 28.32 -7.06 -10.12
N VAL A 119 28.66 -6.72 -8.87
CA VAL A 119 29.97 -6.13 -8.53
C VAL A 119 31.09 -7.16 -8.59
N VAL A 120 30.87 -8.38 -8.10
CA VAL A 120 31.91 -9.42 -8.02
C VAL A 120 32.20 -10.11 -9.35
N ILE A 121 31.27 -10.09 -10.31
CA ILE A 121 31.48 -10.63 -11.67
C ILE A 121 32.10 -9.54 -12.55
N PRO A 122 33.40 -9.62 -12.90
CA PRO A 122 34.07 -8.57 -13.65
C PRO A 122 33.56 -8.50 -15.09
N ILE A 123 33.72 -7.33 -15.71
CA ILE A 123 33.35 -7.03 -17.11
C ILE A 123 31.84 -7.12 -17.36
N ILE A 124 31.26 -8.32 -17.37
CA ILE A 124 29.83 -8.54 -17.67
C ILE A 124 28.96 -7.94 -16.57
N GLY A 125 29.29 -8.19 -15.30
CA GLY A 125 28.55 -7.63 -14.17
C GLY A 125 28.62 -6.10 -14.14
N TRP A 126 29.79 -5.54 -14.44
CA TRP A 126 29.98 -4.09 -14.48
C TRP A 126 29.23 -3.41 -15.62
N ILE A 127 29.20 -4.03 -16.81
CA ILE A 127 28.37 -3.55 -17.93
C ILE A 127 26.89 -3.63 -17.55
N ALA A 128 26.46 -4.72 -16.90
CA ALA A 128 25.09 -4.87 -16.43
C ALA A 128 24.72 -3.80 -15.38
N LEU A 129 25.65 -3.40 -14.49
CA LEU A 129 25.42 -2.33 -13.50
C LEU A 129 25.02 -0.99 -14.14
N LEU A 130 25.57 -0.66 -15.31
CA LEU A 130 25.25 0.60 -16.02
C LEU A 130 23.75 0.70 -16.34
N VAL A 131 23.10 -0.43 -16.65
CA VAL A 131 21.66 -0.50 -16.94
C VAL A 131 20.86 -0.76 -15.66
N TRP A 132 21.40 -1.58 -14.76
CA TRP A 132 20.70 -2.02 -13.56
C TRP A 132 20.49 -0.90 -12.54
N ILE A 133 21.48 -0.01 -12.34
CA ILE A 133 21.40 1.10 -11.38
C ILE A 133 20.21 2.03 -11.67
N PRO A 134 20.06 2.64 -12.86
CA PRO A 134 18.95 3.55 -13.12
C PRO A 134 17.58 2.86 -13.00
N VAL A 135 17.47 1.61 -13.45
CA VAL A 135 16.23 0.84 -13.32
C VAL A 135 15.88 0.58 -11.86
N THR A 136 16.88 0.25 -11.02
CA THR A 136 16.68 0.00 -9.60
C THR A 136 16.30 1.26 -8.85
N LEU A 137 16.90 2.42 -9.17
CA LEU A 137 16.56 3.70 -8.54
C LEU A 137 15.12 4.14 -8.88
N VAL A 138 14.71 4.02 -10.15
CA VAL A 138 13.31 4.28 -10.53
C VAL A 138 12.36 3.31 -9.83
N SER A 139 12.74 2.03 -9.75
CA SER A 139 11.95 1.01 -9.07
C SER A 139 11.86 1.27 -7.57
N ALA A 140 12.89 1.85 -6.95
CA ALA A 140 12.89 2.26 -5.55
C ALA A 140 11.85 3.36 -5.27
N VAL A 141 11.79 4.40 -6.11
CA VAL A 141 10.74 5.43 -5.98
C VAL A 141 9.35 4.82 -6.18
N ARG A 142 9.19 3.97 -7.20
CA ARG A 142 7.91 3.28 -7.45
C ARG A 142 7.51 2.37 -6.29
N GLY A 143 8.46 1.64 -5.71
CA GLY A 143 8.25 0.78 -4.55
C GLY A 143 7.82 1.56 -3.31
N ALA A 144 8.48 2.69 -3.05
CA ALA A 144 8.10 3.59 -1.95
C ALA A 144 6.67 4.12 -2.11
N ILE A 145 6.27 4.50 -3.33
CA ILE A 145 4.90 4.96 -3.61
C ILE A 145 3.91 3.81 -3.48
N ALA A 146 4.20 2.66 -4.08
CA ALA A 146 3.34 1.48 -4.12
C ALA A 146 3.04 0.96 -2.69
N THR A 147 4.08 0.74 -1.89
CA THR A 147 3.94 0.26 -0.51
C THR A 147 3.43 1.35 0.43
N GLY A 148 3.96 2.57 0.31
CA GLY A 148 3.65 3.68 1.22
C GLY A 148 2.26 4.25 1.06
N ARG A 149 1.76 4.39 -0.18
CA ARG A 149 0.40 4.90 -0.43
C ARG A 149 -0.62 3.79 -0.50
N HIS A 150 -0.30 2.71 -1.20
CA HIS A 150 -1.29 1.71 -1.55
C HIS A 150 -1.19 0.38 -0.81
N GLY A 151 -0.15 0.17 0.00
CA GLY A 151 0.08 -1.13 0.65
C GLY A 151 0.30 -2.26 -0.35
N GLU A 152 0.78 -1.93 -1.57
CA GLU A 152 1.03 -2.91 -2.63
C GLU A 152 2.28 -3.75 -2.33
N TYR A 153 2.20 -5.05 -2.63
CA TYR A 153 3.37 -5.92 -2.67
C TYR A 153 4.18 -5.63 -3.96
N PHE A 154 5.19 -4.77 -3.84
CA PHE A 154 6.00 -4.33 -4.97
C PHE A 154 7.13 -5.32 -5.28
N ARG A 155 7.46 -5.48 -6.57
CA ARG A 155 8.55 -6.34 -7.03
C ARG A 155 9.51 -5.57 -7.90
N TYR A 156 10.80 -5.75 -7.64
CA TYR A 156 11.85 -5.10 -8.42
C TYR A 156 12.11 -5.90 -9.70
N PRO A 157 12.17 -5.23 -10.86
CA PRO A 157 12.64 -5.86 -12.09
C PRO A 157 14.14 -6.18 -11.97
N MET A 158 14.62 -7.11 -12.82
CA MET A 158 16.04 -7.48 -12.89
C MET A 158 16.66 -7.81 -11.52
N THR A 159 15.92 -8.51 -10.68
CA THR A 159 16.35 -8.94 -9.34
C THR A 159 16.34 -10.45 -9.27
N PHE A 160 17.46 -11.04 -8.86
CA PHE A 160 17.56 -12.46 -8.57
C PHE A 160 16.99 -12.75 -7.17
N ARG A 161 16.06 -13.69 -7.08
CA ARG A 161 15.37 -14.03 -5.82
C ARG A 161 16.11 -15.16 -5.10
N PHE A 162 17.01 -14.80 -4.20
CA PHE A 162 17.76 -15.73 -3.36
C PHE A 162 16.95 -16.16 -2.14
N ILE A 163 16.26 -15.21 -1.55
CA ILE A 163 15.34 -15.42 -0.44
C ILE A 163 13.94 -15.61 -1.05
N GLY A 164 13.27 -16.69 -0.65
CA GLY A 164 11.95 -17.05 -1.15
C GLY A 164 10.88 -15.99 -0.86
N ASN A 165 9.77 -16.12 -1.58
CA ASN A 165 8.54 -15.32 -1.45
C ASN A 165 7.47 -16.12 -0.72
#